data_AF-A0A1G6YH89-F1
#
_entry.id   AF-A0A1G6YH89-F1
#
_cell.length_a   1.000
_cell.length_b   1.000
_cell.length_c   1.000
_cell.angle_alpha   90.00
_cell.angle_beta   90.00
_cell.angle_gamma   90.00
#
_symmetry.space_group_name_H-M   'P 1'
#
loop_
_entity.id
_entity.type
_entity.pdbx_description
1 polymer ?
#
loop_
_entity_poly.entity_id
_entity_poly.type
_entity_poly.pdbx_seq_one_letter_code
_entity_poly.pdbx_strand_id
1 'polypeptide(L)'
;MREILDRFEALAARLERGEFEGAAEALADHDRAVRAAFASPGPIDEVLARSLLARQHQVHSLMLALRDQLGERLGSARRGHSAVSHYLTDSAE
;
A
#
# COMPACT_ATOMS: atom_id res chain seq x y z
N MET A 1 -0.50 0.48 21.82
CA MET A 1 -0.42 1.59 20.84
C MET A 1 0.95 1.69 20.19
N ARG A 2 2.05 1.78 20.95
CA ARG A 2 3.41 1.85 20.38
C ARG A 2 3.76 0.69 19.44
N GLU A 3 3.48 -0.54 19.86
CA GLU A 3 3.67 -1.73 19.02
C GLU A 3 2.84 -1.69 17.71
N ILE A 4 1.65 -1.08 17.74
CA ILE A 4 0.82 -0.91 16.53
C ILE A 4 1.51 0.06 15.56
N LEU A 5 2.07 1.14 16.09
CA LEU A 5 2.86 2.11 15.34
C LEU A 5 4.11 1.46 14.71
N ASP A 6 4.88 0.70 15.49
CA ASP A 6 6.10 0.05 15.03
C ASP A 6 5.82 -0.93 13.88
N ARG A 7 4.76 -1.76 14.00
CA ARG A 7 4.33 -2.68 12.94
C ARG A 7 3.89 -1.93 11.68
N PHE A 8 3.19 -0.82 11.86
CA PHE A 8 2.72 0.01 10.75
C PHE A 8 3.86 0.75 10.04
N GLU A 9 4.88 1.17 10.78
CA GLU A 9 6.10 1.75 10.21
C GLU A 9 6.87 0.72 9.38
N ALA A 10 6.96 -0.53 9.85
CA ALA A 10 7.57 -1.61 9.09
C ALA A 10 6.80 -1.87 7.78
N LEU A 11 5.46 -1.88 7.82
CA LEU A 11 4.64 -2.00 6.61
C LEU A 11 4.89 -0.85 5.64
N ALA A 12 4.89 0.38 6.13
CA ALA A 12 5.13 1.57 5.31
C ALA A 12 6.51 1.52 4.62
N ALA A 13 7.55 1.10 5.35
CA ALA A 13 8.90 0.93 4.77
C ALA A 13 8.94 -0.16 3.67
N ARG A 14 8.14 -1.23 3.79
CA ARG A 14 8.02 -2.26 2.74
C ARG A 14 7.32 -1.71 1.50
N LEU A 15 6.24 -0.94 1.69
CA LEU A 15 5.54 -0.26 0.60
C LEU A 15 6.45 0.72 -0.15
N GLU A 16 7.28 1.48 0.56
CA GLU A 16 8.28 2.39 -0.03
C GLU A 16 9.32 1.66 -0.89
N ARG A 17 9.67 0.41 -0.55
CA ARG A 17 10.59 -0.43 -1.33
C ARG A 17 9.95 -1.16 -2.50
N GLY A 18 8.63 -1.05 -2.63
CA GLY A 18 7.88 -1.74 -3.66
C GLY A 18 7.48 -3.18 -3.31
N GLU A 19 7.57 -3.57 -2.05
CA GLU A 19 7.26 -4.91 -1.56
C GLU A 19 5.80 -4.98 -1.12
N PHE A 20 4.90 -5.30 -2.05
CA PHE A 20 3.45 -5.27 -1.80
C PHE A 20 2.87 -6.61 -1.35
N GLU A 21 3.67 -7.67 -1.41
CA GLU A 21 3.22 -9.00 -1.05
C GLU A 21 2.94 -9.08 0.47
N GLY A 22 1.71 -9.48 0.81
CA GLY A 22 1.23 -9.48 2.18
C GLY A 22 0.89 -8.09 2.76
N ALA A 23 0.97 -7.00 1.99
CA ALA A 23 0.64 -5.67 2.47
C ALA A 23 -0.84 -5.55 2.88
N ALA A 24 -1.75 -6.19 2.12
CA ALA A 24 -3.18 -6.19 2.42
C ALA A 24 -3.51 -6.89 3.75
N GLU A 25 -2.86 -8.02 4.03
CA GLU A 25 -3.03 -8.75 5.29
C GLU A 25 -2.48 -7.96 6.47
N ALA A 26 -1.29 -7.37 6.32
CA ALA A 26 -0.70 -6.49 7.33
C ALA A 26 -1.56 -5.24 7.62
N LEU A 27 -2.22 -4.67 6.61
CA LEU A 27 -3.19 -3.57 6.76
C LEU A 27 -4.44 -4.01 7.52
N ALA A 28 -4.97 -5.19 7.22
CA ALA A 28 -6.14 -5.72 7.91
C ALA A 28 -5.84 -6.01 9.40
N ASP A 29 -4.67 -6.57 9.68
CA ASP A 29 -4.21 -6.81 11.05
C ASP A 29 -3.97 -5.50 11.81
N HIS A 30 -3.42 -4.48 11.13
CA HIS A 30 -3.28 -3.13 11.68
C HIS A 30 -4.64 -2.54 12.07
N ASP A 31 -5.63 -2.56 11.15
CA ASP A 31 -6.98 -2.05 11.42
C ASP A 31 -7.62 -2.76 12.62
N ARG A 32 -7.49 -4.09 12.70
CA ARG A 32 -7.97 -4.89 13.84
C ARG A 32 -7.30 -4.44 15.15
N ALA A 33 -5.98 -4.25 15.14
CA ALA A 33 -5.22 -3.84 16.33
C ALA A 33 -5.57 -2.42 16.78
N VAL A 34 -5.76 -1.49 15.84
CA VAL A 34 -6.22 -0.12 16.13
C VAL A 34 -7.61 -0.15 16.76
N ARG A 35 -8.57 -0.85 16.16
CA ARG A 35 -9.94 -0.97 16.72
C ARG A 35 -9.92 -1.54 18.13
N ALA A 36 -9.14 -2.59 18.37
CA ALA A 36 -9.00 -3.19 19.69
C ALA A 36 -8.38 -2.20 20.71
N ALA A 37 -7.39 -1.41 20.31
CA ALA A 37 -6.77 -0.40 21.17
C ALA A 37 -7.75 0.73 21.54
N PHE A 38 -8.59 1.18 20.61
CA PHE A 38 -9.60 2.20 20.87
C PHE A 38 -10.83 1.68 21.64
N ALA A 39 -11.11 0.38 21.58
CA ALA A 39 -12.18 -0.26 22.36
C ALA A 39 -11.76 -0.61 23.80
N SER A 40 -10.46 -0.50 24.13
CA SER A 40 -9.94 -0.79 25.47
C SER A 40 -10.38 0.27 26.49
N PRO A 41 -10.74 -0.11 27.73
CA PRO A 41 -11.19 0.82 28.77
C PRO A 41 -10.08 1.72 29.35
N GLY A 42 -8.85 1.65 28.84
CA GLY A 42 -7.73 2.48 29.27
C GLY A 42 -7.66 3.84 28.57
N PRO A 43 -7.02 4.86 29.19
CA PRO A 43 -6.79 6.14 28.53
C PRO A 43 -5.90 5.96 27.30
N ILE A 44 -6.30 6.57 26.19
CA ILE A 44 -5.52 6.58 24.95
C ILE A 44 -4.46 7.67 25.05
N ASP A 45 -3.21 7.31 24.75
CA ASP A 45 -2.13 8.29 24.59
C ASP A 45 -2.39 9.13 23.33
N GLU A 46 -2.75 10.40 23.52
CA GLU A 46 -3.06 11.32 22.43
C GLU A 46 -1.87 11.59 21.49
N VAL A 47 -0.64 11.57 22.00
CA VAL A 47 0.56 11.80 21.19
C VAL A 47 0.71 10.64 20.22
N LEU A 48 0.62 9.41 20.74
CA LEU A 48 0.69 8.21 19.91
C LEU A 48 -0.48 8.11 18.93
N ALA A 49 -1.69 8.53 19.33
CA ALA A 49 -2.85 8.56 18.44
C ALA A 49 -2.66 9.55 17.27
N ARG A 50 -2.13 10.75 17.54
CA ARG A 50 -1.81 11.73 16.48
C ARG A 50 -0.72 11.23 15.54
N SER A 51 0.35 10.62 16.07
CA SER A 51 1.41 10.01 15.27
C SER A 51 0.86 8.89 14.37
N LEU A 52 -0.03 8.06 14.89
CA LEU A 52 -0.69 7.00 14.15
C LEU A 52 -1.51 7.56 12.97
N LEU A 53 -2.32 8.60 13.21
CA LEU A 53 -3.12 9.25 12.16
C LEU A 53 -2.24 9.87 11.07
N ALA A 54 -1.18 10.59 11.45
CA ALA A 54 -0.24 11.18 10.50
C ALA A 54 0.41 10.10 9.62
N ARG A 55 0.84 8.99 10.23
CA ARG A 55 1.45 7.88 9.48
C ARG A 55 0.43 7.20 8.56
N GLN A 56 -0.83 7.03 9.01
CA GLN A 56 -1.90 6.46 8.17
C GLN A 56 -2.14 7.29 6.92
N HIS A 57 -2.14 8.62 7.06
CA HIS A 57 -2.25 9.53 5.92
C HIS A 57 -1.10 9.33 4.93
N GLN A 58 0.14 9.25 5.43
CA GLN A 58 1.31 9.04 4.57
C GLN A 58 1.25 7.70 3.82
N VAL A 59 0.89 6.61 4.50
CA VAL A 59 0.76 5.29 3.86
C VAL A 59 -0.33 5.31 2.80
N HIS A 60 -1.46 5.96 3.06
CA HIS A 60 -2.52 6.12 2.06
C HIS A 60 -2.01 6.86 0.80
N SER A 61 -1.28 7.96 0.97
CA SER A 61 -0.65 8.66 -0.16
C SER A 61 0.34 7.79 -0.94
N LEU A 62 1.14 6.97 -0.25
CA LEU A 62 2.06 6.02 -0.89
C LEU A 62 1.30 4.96 -1.70
N MET A 63 0.21 4.42 -1.17
CA MET A 63 -0.62 3.44 -1.89
C MET A 63 -1.27 4.03 -3.14
N LEU A 64 -1.71 5.29 -3.08
CA LEU A 64 -2.24 5.98 -4.27
C LEU A 64 -1.17 6.18 -5.34
N ALA A 65 0.01 6.67 -4.95
CA ALA A 65 1.13 6.83 -5.88
C ALA A 65 1.52 5.49 -6.53
N LEU A 66 1.52 4.42 -5.73
CA LEU A 66 1.80 3.08 -6.23
C LEU A 66 0.74 2.60 -7.23
N ARG A 67 -0.55 2.78 -6.91
CA ARG A 67 -1.65 2.43 -7.81
C ARG A 67 -1.46 3.09 -9.17
N ASP A 68 -1.11 4.38 -9.16
CA ASP A 68 -0.92 5.16 -10.38
C ASP A 68 0.29 4.61 -11.18
N GLN A 69 1.41 4.33 -10.51
CA GLN A 69 2.59 3.71 -11.13
C GLN A 69 2.29 2.33 -11.74
N LEU A 70 1.52 1.48 -11.05
CA LEU A 70 1.12 0.17 -11.57
C LEU A 70 0.17 0.31 -12.77
N GLY A 71 -0.72 1.30 -12.74
CA GLY A 71 -1.60 1.65 -13.85
C GLY A 71 -0.80 2.05 -15.10
N GLU A 72 0.22 2.88 -14.95
CA GLU A 72 1.12 3.26 -16.04
C GLU A 72 1.88 2.07 -16.61
N ARG A 73 2.45 1.22 -15.75
CA ARG A 73 3.16 -0.01 -16.15
C ARG A 73 2.24 -0.96 -16.92
N LEU A 74 1.02 -1.18 -16.44
CA LEU A 74 0.03 -2.01 -17.11
C LEU A 74 -0.36 -1.42 -18.47
N GLY A 75 -0.60 -0.11 -18.53
CA GLY A 75 -0.91 0.58 -19.78
C GLY A 75 0.22 0.47 -20.79
N SER A 76 1.47 0.61 -20.36
CA SER A 76 2.67 0.41 -21.18
C SER A 76 2.77 -1.02 -21.70
N ALA A 77 2.60 -2.01 -20.83
CA ALA A 77 2.63 -3.43 -21.20
C ALA A 77 1.54 -3.79 -22.22
N ARG A 78 0.31 -3.27 -22.06
CA ARG A 78 -0.78 -3.46 -23.03
C ARG A 78 -0.45 -2.87 -24.39
N ARG A 79 0.06 -1.64 -24.45
CA ARG A 79 0.48 -1.01 -25.71
C ARG A 79 1.64 -1.77 -26.36
N GLY A 80 2.62 -2.20 -25.58
CA GLY A 80 3.73 -3.03 -26.04
C GLY A 80 3.23 -4.35 -26.63
N HIS A 81 2.32 -5.03 -25.95
CA HIS A 81 1.70 -6.26 -26.45
C HIS A 81 0.92 -6.04 -27.74
N SER A 82 0.11 -4.98 -27.84
CA SER A 82 -0.61 -4.64 -29.07
C SER A 82 0.34 -4.34 -30.23
N ALA A 83 1.43 -3.59 -29.99
CA ALA A 83 2.42 -3.29 -31.02
C ALA A 83 3.14 -4.56 -31.51
N VAL A 84 3.54 -5.45 -30.58
CA VAL A 84 4.16 -6.74 -30.92
C VAL A 84 3.19 -7.62 -31.70
N SER A 85 1.93 -7.71 -31.26
CA SER A 85 0.92 -8.49 -31.97
C SER A 85 0.71 -7.96 -33.38
N HIS A 86 0.57 -6.64 -33.57
CA HIS A 86 0.37 -6.06 -34.90
C HIS A 86 1.57 -6.34 -35.82
N TYR A 87 2.80 -6.21 -35.31
CA TYR A 87 4.01 -6.45 -36.07
C TYR A 87 4.17 -7.93 -36.49
N LEU A 88 3.86 -8.86 -35.59
CA LEU A 88 3.92 -10.30 -35.88
C LEU A 88 2.82 -10.75 -36.84
N THR A 89 1.62 -10.14 -36.79
CA THR A 89 0.53 -10.45 -37.72
C THR A 89 0.77 -9.84 -39.12
N ASP A 90 1.25 -8.60 -39.21
CA ASP A 90 1.59 -7.96 -40.51
C ASP A 90 2.79 -8.62 -41.20
N SER A 91 3.73 -9.21 -40.46
CA SER A 91 4.90 -9.88 -41.04
C SER A 91 4.59 -11.30 -41.55
N ALA A 92 3.37 -11.80 -41.34
CA ALA A 92 2.94 -13.14 -41.74
C ALA A 92 2.10 -13.17 -43.03
N GLU A 93 1.78 -11.99 -43.58
CA GLU A 93 1.23 -11.80 -44.94
C GLU A 93 2.34 -11.44 -45.95
#